data_AF-A0A955V2P3-F1
#
_entry.id   AF-A0A955V2P3-F1
#
_cell.length_a   1.000
_cell.length_b   1.000
_cell.length_c   1.000
_cell.angle_alpha   90.00
_cell.angle_beta   90.00
_cell.angle_gamma   90.00
#
_symmetry.space_group_name_H-M   'P 1'
#
loop_
_entity.id
_entity.type
_entity.pdbx_description
1 polymer ?
#
loop_
_entity_poly.entity_id
_entity_poly.type
_entity_poly.pdbx_seq_one_letter_code
_entity_poly.pdbx_strand_id
1 'polypeptide(L)'
;MKNDKDRYWDCLDQAMEASHGGRTEEALAWLDEALKAHPGGAEAHNGRGELLWDEGRIDEALHEFERAVEADPKFSAAHLNRVELMIEEVGEFEHALELCDELLSGRSELPRPDRGFQAEVYYLKSKALFYLDDLEGAIFLVRRAIKTGTDQPVYRAFEGQILLELGRFDEARRVLDQAVAMDPDSPHAVYHLALVAERQGDAAAAQAGFERANALDPAHYPLPVEMEAAEFEEAVREALDNLPRSIREYTENVPVLIEDWPSDDLIARESLSPQILGLFQGVPRTAASVTDQPQDIDRVLVFKRNLEKVCLDREDLIDQIQITVRHEIGHYLGLDEDDMERLGLA
;
A
#
# COMPACT_ATOMS: atom_id res chain seq x y z
N MET A 1 21.53 17.08 37.93
CA MET A 1 22.04 17.60 36.64
C MET A 1 23.12 16.75 35.98
N LYS A 2 24.26 16.38 36.62
CA LYS A 2 25.22 15.45 35.98
C LYS A 2 24.69 14.00 35.97
N ASN A 3 24.02 13.60 37.06
CA ASN A 3 23.47 12.25 37.27
C ASN A 3 22.22 11.92 36.42
N ASP A 4 21.44 12.95 36.03
CA ASP A 4 20.17 12.72 35.32
C ASP A 4 20.37 12.51 33.81
N LYS A 5 21.42 13.14 33.24
CA LYS A 5 21.82 12.91 31.85
C LYS A 5 22.41 11.52 31.66
N ASP A 6 23.27 11.10 32.58
CA ASP A 6 23.84 9.74 32.56
C ASP A 6 22.72 8.70 32.68
N ARG A 7 21.75 8.93 33.59
CA ARG A 7 20.56 8.07 33.73
C ARG A 7 19.68 8.03 32.46
N TYR A 8 19.48 9.15 31.76
CA TYR A 8 18.67 9.17 30.54
C TYR A 8 19.22 8.22 29.47
N TRP A 9 20.52 8.31 29.19
CA TRP A 9 21.17 7.46 28.19
C TRP A 9 21.25 6.01 28.64
N ASP A 10 21.52 5.75 29.93
CA ASP A 10 21.46 4.39 30.49
C ASP A 10 20.05 3.77 30.28
N CYS A 11 18.98 4.53 30.53
CA CYS A 11 17.62 4.05 30.31
C CYS A 11 17.32 3.80 28.82
N LEU A 12 17.81 4.65 27.91
CA LEU A 12 17.66 4.42 26.47
C LEU A 12 18.39 3.16 26.00
N ASP A 13 19.61 2.91 26.49
CA ASP A 13 20.36 1.71 26.15
C ASP A 13 19.62 0.45 26.64
N GLN A 14 19.05 0.48 27.85
CA GLN A 14 18.23 -0.62 28.36
C GLN A 14 16.93 -0.80 27.58
N ALA A 15 16.27 0.28 27.16
CA ALA A 15 15.09 0.21 26.32
C ALA A 15 15.39 -0.44 24.97
N MET A 16 16.49 -0.05 24.33
CA MET A 16 16.94 -0.62 23.06
C MET A 16 17.31 -2.10 23.20
N GLU A 17 17.99 -2.49 24.28
CA GLU A 17 18.30 -3.90 24.57
C GLU A 17 17.03 -4.74 24.82
N ALA A 18 16.06 -4.19 25.55
CA ALA A 18 14.78 -4.85 25.78
C ALA A 18 13.97 -5.00 24.48
N SER A 19 13.92 -3.96 23.66
CA SER A 19 13.24 -3.95 22.35
C SER A 19 13.84 -5.01 21.41
N HIS A 20 15.16 -5.02 21.21
CA HIS A 20 15.83 -6.06 20.40
C HIS A 20 15.62 -7.49 20.94
N GLY A 21 15.36 -7.63 22.24
CA GLY A 21 15.02 -8.90 22.87
C GLY A 21 13.54 -9.30 22.78
N GLY A 22 12.69 -8.50 22.12
CA GLY A 22 11.24 -8.72 22.03
C GLY A 22 10.50 -8.49 23.35
N ARG A 23 11.10 -7.77 24.30
CA ARG A 23 10.52 -7.48 25.63
C ARG A 23 9.89 -6.09 25.62
N THR A 24 8.80 -5.93 24.87
CA THR A 24 8.13 -4.65 24.61
C THR A 24 7.72 -3.90 25.88
N GLU A 25 7.08 -4.58 26.84
CA GLU A 25 6.66 -3.97 28.11
C GLU A 25 7.86 -3.44 28.93
N GLU A 26 8.97 -4.16 28.92
CA GLU A 26 10.20 -3.74 29.60
C GLU A 26 10.84 -2.54 28.89
N ALA A 27 10.86 -2.53 27.57
CA ALA A 27 11.35 -1.41 26.78
C ALA A 27 10.55 -0.14 27.04
N LEU A 28 9.21 -0.23 27.06
CA LEU A 28 8.33 0.89 27.41
C LEU A 28 8.58 1.39 28.84
N ALA A 29 8.79 0.50 29.81
CA ALA A 29 9.10 0.89 31.18
C ALA A 29 10.44 1.67 31.28
N TRP A 30 11.45 1.26 30.51
CA TRP A 30 12.72 1.98 30.44
C TRP A 30 12.60 3.34 29.75
N LEU A 31 11.79 3.44 28.68
CA LEU A 31 11.49 4.72 28.02
C LEU A 31 10.74 5.67 28.96
N ASP A 32 9.81 5.17 29.78
CA ASP A 32 9.14 5.97 30.81
C ASP A 32 10.12 6.49 31.87
N GLU A 33 11.11 5.69 32.28
CA GLU A 33 12.18 6.14 33.17
C GLU A 33 13.12 7.16 32.51
N ALA A 34 13.42 7.00 31.22
CA ALA A 34 14.16 7.98 30.43
C ALA A 34 13.40 9.32 30.39
N LEU A 35 12.10 9.29 30.10
CA LEU A 35 11.24 10.49 30.05
C LEU A 35 11.04 11.13 31.42
N LYS A 36 11.07 10.38 32.52
CA LYS A 36 11.12 10.95 33.89
C LYS A 36 12.42 11.71 34.14
N ALA A 37 13.56 11.20 33.65
CA ALA A 37 14.86 11.84 33.79
C ALA A 37 15.00 13.07 32.86
N HIS A 38 14.46 12.99 31.65
CA HIS A 38 14.48 14.06 30.66
C HIS A 38 13.15 14.09 29.85
N PRO A 39 12.16 14.89 30.27
CA PRO A 39 10.84 14.91 29.63
C PRO A 39 10.80 15.40 28.18
N GLY A 40 11.87 16.04 27.70
CA GLY A 40 12.03 16.48 26.31
C GLY A 40 13.05 15.65 25.54
N GLY A 41 13.17 14.36 25.86
CA GLY A 41 14.06 13.43 25.17
C GLY A 41 13.45 12.96 23.85
N ALA A 42 13.92 13.49 22.73
CA ALA A 42 13.38 13.16 21.41
C ALA A 42 13.58 11.67 21.07
N GLU A 43 14.71 11.08 21.46
CA GLU A 43 15.00 9.65 21.24
C GLU A 43 14.05 8.75 22.03
N ALA A 44 13.71 9.13 23.26
CA ALA A 44 12.79 8.37 24.09
C ALA A 44 11.35 8.45 23.55
N HIS A 45 10.93 9.63 23.08
CA HIS A 45 9.64 9.79 22.40
C HIS A 45 9.58 8.97 21.11
N ASN A 46 10.63 9.03 20.28
CA ASN A 46 10.68 8.24 19.05
C ASN A 46 10.65 6.74 19.32
N GLY A 47 11.48 6.24 20.22
CA GLY A 47 11.50 4.80 20.56
C GLY A 47 10.18 4.33 21.14
N ARG A 48 9.46 5.20 21.88
CA ARG A 48 8.11 4.88 22.36
C ARG A 48 7.09 4.87 21.23
N GLY A 49 7.20 5.79 20.28
CA GLY A 49 6.38 5.81 19.07
C GLY A 49 6.55 4.54 18.23
N GLU A 50 7.78 4.07 18.01
CA GLU A 50 8.08 2.82 17.29
C GLU A 50 7.42 1.61 17.96
N LEU A 51 7.59 1.45 19.29
CA LEU A 51 6.97 0.33 20.01
C LEU A 51 5.43 0.39 20.01
N LEU A 52 4.85 1.58 20.07
CA LEU A 52 3.40 1.76 19.99
C LEU A 52 2.87 1.44 18.59
N TRP A 53 3.64 1.78 17.55
CA TRP A 53 3.31 1.42 16.17
C TRP A 53 3.35 -0.09 15.99
N ASP A 54 4.39 -0.77 16.47
CA ASP A 54 4.48 -2.24 16.44
C ASP A 54 3.30 -2.93 17.17
N GLU A 55 2.72 -2.28 18.18
CA GLU A 55 1.53 -2.75 18.90
C GLU A 55 0.19 -2.40 18.20
N GLY A 56 0.23 -1.71 17.06
CA GLY A 56 -0.94 -1.23 16.31
C GLY A 56 -1.65 -0.03 16.96
N ARG A 57 -1.00 0.67 17.90
CA ARG A 57 -1.55 1.83 18.61
C ARG A 57 -1.23 3.13 17.85
N ILE A 58 -1.80 3.22 16.65
CA ILE A 58 -1.43 4.21 15.61
C ILE A 58 -1.53 5.67 16.10
N ASP A 59 -2.65 6.06 16.70
CA ASP A 59 -2.84 7.44 17.20
C ASP A 59 -1.82 7.83 18.27
N GLU A 60 -1.48 6.88 19.16
CA GLU A 60 -0.52 7.11 20.23
C GLU A 60 0.92 7.16 19.69
N ALA A 61 1.24 6.30 18.71
CA ALA A 61 2.52 6.33 18.01
C ALA A 61 2.74 7.68 17.29
N LEU A 62 1.73 8.15 16.56
CA LEU A 62 1.78 9.43 15.86
C LEU A 62 2.03 10.57 16.85
N HIS A 63 1.31 10.57 17.97
CA HIS A 63 1.48 11.57 19.02
C HIS A 63 2.89 11.56 19.62
N GLU A 64 3.49 10.39 19.86
CA GLU A 64 4.86 10.31 20.36
C GLU A 64 5.90 10.79 19.33
N PHE A 65 5.71 10.52 18.03
CA PHE A 65 6.58 11.09 16.98
C PHE A 65 6.45 12.61 16.88
N GLU A 66 5.24 13.17 17.03
CA GLU A 66 5.04 14.62 17.12
C GLU A 66 5.79 15.21 18.31
N ARG A 67 5.69 14.59 19.50
CA ARG A 67 6.44 15.02 20.69
C ARG A 67 7.95 14.92 20.50
N ALA A 68 8.45 13.93 19.77
CA ALA A 68 9.86 13.83 19.44
C ALA A 68 10.32 15.00 18.56
N VAL A 69 9.53 15.36 17.53
CA VAL A 69 9.80 16.51 16.66
C VAL A 69 9.69 17.84 17.40
N GLU A 70 8.73 17.98 18.33
CA GLU A 70 8.62 19.18 19.18
C GLU A 70 9.82 19.32 20.12
N ALA A 71 10.31 18.20 20.66
CA ALA A 71 11.45 18.17 21.57
C ALA A 71 12.77 18.49 20.86
N ASP A 72 12.99 17.94 19.67
CA ASP A 72 14.11 18.29 18.79
C ASP A 72 13.66 18.34 17.32
N PRO A 73 13.38 19.54 16.77
CA PRO A 73 13.00 19.70 15.36
C PRO A 73 14.06 19.27 14.34
N LYS A 74 15.27 18.91 14.78
CA LYS A 74 16.35 18.43 13.91
C LYS A 74 16.57 16.92 14.04
N PHE A 75 15.74 16.22 14.81
CA PHE A 75 15.83 14.79 14.96
C PHE A 75 15.21 14.07 13.75
N SER A 76 16.08 13.68 12.81
CA SER A 76 15.69 13.09 11.53
C SER A 76 14.79 11.86 11.65
N ALA A 77 15.08 10.95 12.59
CA ALA A 77 14.37 9.67 12.70
C ALA A 77 12.88 9.89 13.01
N ALA A 78 12.54 10.79 13.94
CA ALA A 78 11.14 11.07 14.25
C ALA A 78 10.37 11.68 13.07
N HIS A 79 11.03 12.50 12.24
CA HIS A 79 10.41 13.02 11.03
C HIS A 79 10.11 11.92 10.00
N LEU A 80 11.05 11.00 9.79
CA LEU A 80 10.88 9.89 8.86
C LEU A 80 9.80 8.91 9.33
N ASN A 81 9.88 8.50 10.60
CA ASN A 81 8.89 7.61 11.21
C ASN A 81 7.49 8.21 11.18
N ARG A 82 7.36 9.52 11.45
CA ARG A 82 6.07 10.22 11.36
C ARG A 82 5.50 10.19 9.94
N VAL A 83 6.33 10.50 8.94
CA VAL A 83 5.90 10.49 7.54
C VAL A 83 5.52 9.07 7.12
N GLU A 84 6.31 8.07 7.50
CA GLU A 84 6.01 6.69 7.14
C GLU A 84 4.72 6.19 7.80
N LEU A 85 4.51 6.47 9.09
CA LEU A 85 3.27 6.15 9.79
C LEU A 85 2.04 6.80 9.13
N MET A 86 2.16 8.07 8.73
CA MET A 86 1.08 8.77 8.01
C MET A 86 0.71 8.08 6.70
N ILE A 87 1.70 7.52 5.99
CA ILE A 87 1.50 6.81 4.72
C ILE A 87 0.92 5.42 4.96
N GLU A 88 1.52 4.63 5.83
CA GLU A 88 1.17 3.20 5.97
C GLU A 88 -0.12 2.98 6.76
N GLU A 89 -0.38 3.79 7.79
CA GLU A 89 -1.42 3.48 8.78
C GLU A 89 -2.54 4.50 8.82
N VAL A 90 -2.23 5.78 8.58
CA VAL A 90 -3.22 6.87 8.71
C VAL A 90 -3.89 7.18 7.38
N GLY A 91 -3.20 7.01 6.26
CA GLY A 91 -3.72 7.35 4.93
C GLY A 91 -3.68 8.85 4.59
N GLU A 92 -2.91 9.65 5.34
CA GLU A 92 -2.80 11.11 5.16
C GLU A 92 -1.71 11.46 4.14
N PHE A 93 -1.89 11.02 2.89
CA PHE A 93 -0.85 11.06 1.85
C PHE A 93 -0.45 12.48 1.46
N GLU A 94 -1.41 13.41 1.32
CA GLU A 94 -1.12 14.81 0.99
C GLU A 94 -0.32 15.50 2.09
N HIS A 95 -0.67 15.26 3.35
CA HIS A 95 0.08 15.81 4.47
C HIS A 95 1.50 15.21 4.53
N ALA A 96 1.65 13.91 4.26
CA ALA A 96 2.96 13.27 4.14
C ALA A 96 3.81 13.90 3.02
N LEU A 97 3.21 14.24 1.86
CA LEU A 97 3.89 14.96 0.78
C LEU A 97 4.37 16.35 1.20
N GLU A 98 3.51 17.13 1.88
CA GLU A 98 3.86 18.46 2.38
C GLU A 98 5.06 18.38 3.33
N LEU A 99 5.03 17.45 4.28
CA LEU A 99 6.14 17.23 5.21
C LEU A 99 7.43 16.83 4.49
N CYS A 100 7.35 15.94 3.49
CA CYS A 100 8.51 15.59 2.67
C CYS A 100 9.10 16.82 1.95
N ASP A 101 8.26 17.71 1.42
CA ASP A 101 8.71 18.94 0.77
C ASP A 101 9.36 19.91 1.76
N GLU A 102 8.84 20.01 2.98
CA GLU A 102 9.47 20.78 4.04
C GLU A 102 10.86 20.23 4.41
N LEU A 103 10.98 18.92 4.61
CA LEU A 103 12.25 18.25 4.93
C LEU A 103 13.31 18.43 3.83
N LEU A 104 12.88 18.51 2.57
CA LEU A 104 13.77 18.74 1.42
C LEU A 104 14.07 20.23 1.17
N SER A 105 13.34 21.15 1.77
CA SER A 105 13.47 22.59 1.53
C SER A 105 14.79 23.21 2.02
N GLY A 106 15.50 22.53 2.93
CA GLY A 106 16.73 23.04 3.55
C GLY A 106 16.53 24.18 4.55
N ARG A 107 15.31 24.34 5.10
CA ARG A 107 15.00 25.25 6.21
C ARG A 107 15.94 24.97 7.40
N SER A 108 16.36 26.04 8.08
CA SER A 108 17.43 25.95 9.08
C SER A 108 16.98 25.34 10.41
N GLU A 109 15.66 25.32 10.61
CA GLU A 109 14.94 24.78 11.75
C GLU A 109 14.81 23.25 11.67
N LEU A 110 14.86 22.69 10.46
CA LEU A 110 14.68 21.27 10.16
C LEU A 110 16.02 20.52 10.11
N PRO A 111 16.02 19.17 10.06
CA PRO A 111 17.23 18.40 9.90
C PRO A 111 17.96 18.83 8.63
N ARG A 112 19.28 19.03 8.72
CA ARG A 112 20.08 19.36 7.54
C ARG A 112 20.20 18.10 6.69
N PRO A 113 19.63 18.07 5.47
CA PRO A 113 19.47 16.82 4.76
C PRO A 113 20.80 16.40 4.12
N ASP A 114 21.42 15.34 4.65
CA ASP A 114 22.51 14.66 3.95
C ASP A 114 21.98 13.75 2.83
N ARG A 115 22.86 13.06 2.11
CA ARG A 115 22.44 12.23 0.98
C ARG A 115 21.60 11.02 1.37
N GLY A 116 21.85 10.42 2.53
CA GLY A 116 21.07 9.27 3.02
C GLY A 116 19.67 9.72 3.39
N PHE A 117 19.58 10.77 4.21
CA PHE A 117 18.30 11.36 4.60
C PHE A 117 17.49 11.84 3.39
N GLN A 118 18.12 12.48 2.40
CA GLN A 118 17.42 12.87 1.16
C GLN A 118 16.86 11.67 0.41
N ALA A 119 17.60 10.55 0.35
CA ALA A 119 17.14 9.36 -0.34
C ALA A 119 15.92 8.75 0.35
N GLU A 120 15.93 8.67 1.68
CA GLU A 120 14.79 8.19 2.47
C GLU A 120 13.56 9.10 2.29
N VAL A 121 13.73 10.42 2.34
CA VAL A 121 12.60 11.35 2.08
C VAL A 121 12.10 11.24 0.64
N TYR A 122 12.96 11.04 -0.37
CA TYR A 122 12.48 10.79 -1.74
C TYR A 122 11.73 9.47 -1.87
N TYR A 123 12.15 8.43 -1.14
CA TYR A 123 11.45 7.16 -1.09
C TYR A 123 10.07 7.29 -0.44
N LEU A 124 9.97 7.91 0.74
CA LEU A 124 8.68 8.14 1.40
C LEU A 124 7.76 9.03 0.57
N LYS A 125 8.30 10.11 -0.03
CA LYS A 125 7.53 10.96 -0.95
C LYS A 125 7.03 10.17 -2.17
N SER A 126 7.83 9.23 -2.68
CA SER A 126 7.41 8.32 -3.75
C SER A 126 6.25 7.42 -3.32
N LYS A 127 6.26 6.91 -2.07
CA LYS A 127 5.15 6.10 -1.54
C LYS A 127 3.87 6.91 -1.44
N ALA A 128 3.93 8.12 -0.90
CA ALA A 128 2.76 9.00 -0.85
C ALA A 128 2.18 9.29 -2.24
N LEU A 129 3.02 9.55 -3.27
CA LEU A 129 2.54 9.72 -4.64
C LEU A 129 1.93 8.45 -5.24
N PHE A 130 2.45 7.28 -4.88
CA PHE A 130 1.91 6.00 -5.32
C PHE A 130 0.47 5.80 -4.82
N TYR A 131 0.21 6.06 -3.54
CA TYR A 131 -1.14 5.97 -2.98
C TYR A 131 -2.10 7.05 -3.50
N LEU A 132 -1.57 8.17 -4.00
CA LEU A 132 -2.33 9.21 -4.68
C LEU A 132 -2.49 8.96 -6.19
N ASP A 133 -2.12 7.77 -6.67
CA ASP A 133 -2.18 7.35 -8.08
C ASP A 133 -1.33 8.21 -9.05
N ASP A 134 -0.40 9.01 -8.54
CA ASP A 134 0.64 9.68 -9.36
C ASP A 134 1.84 8.75 -9.55
N LEU A 135 1.61 7.68 -10.33
CA LEU A 135 2.61 6.63 -10.58
C LEU A 135 3.85 7.15 -11.33
N GLU A 136 3.70 8.16 -12.20
CA GLU A 136 4.82 8.77 -12.92
C GLU A 136 5.67 9.68 -12.00
N GLY A 137 5.04 10.40 -11.08
CA GLY A 137 5.73 11.10 -10.00
C GLY A 137 6.44 10.16 -9.05
N ALA A 138 5.79 9.06 -8.66
CA ALA A 138 6.36 8.01 -7.82
C ALA A 138 7.62 7.39 -8.47
N ILE A 139 7.53 6.89 -9.71
CA ILE A 139 8.68 6.26 -10.37
C ILE A 139 9.86 7.23 -10.53
N PHE A 140 9.59 8.52 -10.75
CA PHE A 140 10.63 9.55 -10.80
C PHE A 140 11.34 9.69 -9.44
N LEU A 141 10.59 9.73 -8.34
CA LEU A 141 11.14 9.94 -7.00
C LEU A 141 11.87 8.72 -6.44
N VAL A 142 11.35 7.50 -6.61
CA VAL A 142 12.10 6.28 -6.17
C VAL A 142 13.43 6.14 -6.92
N ARG A 143 13.46 6.45 -8.22
CA ARG A 143 14.71 6.48 -9.02
C ARG A 143 15.65 7.59 -8.57
N ARG A 144 15.11 8.69 -8.03
CA ARG A 144 15.91 9.76 -7.42
C ARG A 144 16.48 9.33 -6.08
N ALA A 145 15.73 8.57 -5.28
CA ALA A 145 16.22 7.99 -4.03
C ALA A 145 17.44 7.09 -4.29
N ILE A 146 17.31 6.13 -5.22
CA ILE A 146 18.36 5.20 -5.66
C ILE A 146 19.64 5.93 -6.09
N LYS A 147 19.50 7.05 -6.82
CA LYS A 147 20.65 7.85 -7.31
C LYS A 147 21.30 8.72 -6.23
N THR A 148 20.55 9.11 -5.20
CA THR A 148 21.00 10.10 -4.21
C THR A 148 21.74 9.43 -3.07
N GLY A 149 21.17 8.34 -2.56
CA GLY A 149 21.70 7.56 -1.44
C GLY A 149 22.46 6.32 -1.87
N THR A 150 22.63 5.41 -0.93
CA THR A 150 23.06 4.03 -1.22
C THR A 150 21.90 3.30 -1.89
N ASP A 151 22.18 2.51 -2.93
CA ASP A 151 21.17 1.66 -3.58
C ASP A 151 20.71 0.59 -2.58
N GLN A 152 19.44 0.64 -2.17
CA GLN A 152 18.85 -0.27 -1.18
C GLN A 152 17.88 -1.25 -1.87
N PRO A 153 17.79 -2.51 -1.40
CA PRO A 153 16.87 -3.49 -1.97
C PRO A 153 15.41 -3.01 -1.93
N VAL A 154 15.00 -2.34 -0.85
CA VAL A 154 13.63 -1.82 -0.68
C VAL A 154 13.25 -0.79 -1.75
N TYR A 155 14.18 0.09 -2.17
CA TYR A 155 13.90 1.06 -3.23
C TYR A 155 13.70 0.38 -4.58
N ARG A 156 14.43 -0.72 -4.83
CA ARG A 156 14.28 -1.52 -6.05
C ARG A 156 12.99 -2.32 -6.05
N ALA A 157 12.64 -2.92 -4.90
CA ALA A 157 11.37 -3.61 -4.73
C ALA A 157 10.20 -2.67 -5.05
N PHE A 158 10.24 -1.46 -4.50
CA PHE A 158 9.21 -0.44 -4.72
C PHE A 158 9.22 0.13 -6.15
N GLU A 159 10.39 0.36 -6.76
CA GLU A 159 10.49 0.68 -8.20
C GLU A 159 9.82 -0.41 -9.05
N GLY A 160 10.04 -1.68 -8.70
CA GLY A 160 9.40 -2.83 -9.32
C GLY A 160 7.88 -2.84 -9.21
N GLN A 161 7.35 -2.56 -8.01
CA GLN A 161 5.91 -2.43 -7.77
C GLN A 161 5.30 -1.29 -8.60
N ILE A 162 5.89 -0.11 -8.62
CA ILE A 162 5.38 1.01 -9.43
C ILE A 162 5.39 0.65 -10.93
N LEU A 163 6.43 -0.04 -11.41
CA LEU A 163 6.50 -0.48 -12.81
C LEU A 163 5.46 -1.57 -13.13
N LEU A 164 5.11 -2.43 -12.16
CA LEU A 164 3.99 -3.35 -12.28
C LEU A 164 2.70 -2.55 -12.47
N GLU A 165 2.41 -1.59 -11.59
CA GLU A 165 1.19 -0.76 -11.68
C GLU A 165 1.10 0.05 -12.97
N LEU A 166 2.23 0.50 -13.51
CA LEU A 166 2.30 1.16 -14.83
C LEU A 166 2.13 0.19 -16.01
N GLY A 167 1.94 -1.11 -15.79
CA GLY A 167 1.88 -2.15 -16.83
C GLY A 167 3.21 -2.41 -17.55
N ARG A 168 4.34 -1.94 -17.00
CA ARG A 168 5.69 -2.05 -17.60
C ARG A 168 6.38 -3.34 -17.14
N PHE A 169 5.75 -4.48 -17.40
CA PHE A 169 6.12 -5.79 -16.84
C PHE A 169 7.57 -6.22 -17.11
N ASP A 170 8.10 -5.94 -18.30
CA ASP A 170 9.50 -6.28 -18.64
C ASP A 170 10.52 -5.47 -17.84
N GLU A 171 10.20 -4.21 -17.51
CA GLU A 171 11.06 -3.38 -16.66
C GLU A 171 10.90 -3.78 -15.20
N ALA A 172 9.65 -4.00 -14.75
CA ALA A 172 9.34 -4.47 -13.41
C ALA A 172 10.13 -5.74 -13.08
N ARG A 173 10.09 -6.76 -13.96
CA ARG A 173 10.84 -8.02 -13.77
C ARG A 173 12.33 -7.78 -13.54
N ARG A 174 12.98 -6.97 -14.39
CA ARG A 174 14.43 -6.74 -14.30
C ARG A 174 14.82 -6.08 -12.98
N VAL A 175 14.01 -5.14 -12.50
CA VAL A 175 14.29 -4.43 -11.25
C VAL A 175 13.98 -5.31 -10.05
N LEU A 176 12.90 -6.10 -10.10
CA LEU A 176 12.55 -7.05 -9.03
C LEU A 176 13.56 -8.20 -8.93
N ASP A 177 14.07 -8.71 -10.04
CA ASP A 177 15.18 -9.66 -10.06
C ASP A 177 16.43 -9.08 -9.34
N GLN A 178 16.71 -7.79 -9.52
CA GLN A 178 17.78 -7.10 -8.79
C GLN A 178 17.47 -6.97 -7.30
N ALA A 179 16.23 -6.59 -6.95
CA ALA A 179 15.79 -6.47 -5.56
C ALA A 179 15.93 -7.80 -4.81
N VAL A 180 15.43 -8.90 -5.38
CA VAL A 180 15.55 -10.26 -4.81
C VAL A 180 17.00 -10.73 -4.75
N ALA A 181 17.85 -10.34 -5.70
CA ALA A 181 19.28 -10.65 -5.63
C ALA A 181 20.02 -9.89 -4.53
N MET A 182 19.57 -8.67 -4.20
CA MET A 182 20.12 -7.84 -3.12
C MET A 182 19.62 -8.29 -1.74
N ASP A 183 18.34 -8.64 -1.65
CA ASP A 183 17.71 -9.18 -0.44
C ASP A 183 16.77 -10.34 -0.80
N PRO A 184 17.27 -11.58 -0.72
CA PRO A 184 16.45 -12.76 -1.00
C PRO A 184 15.34 -13.01 0.03
N ASP A 185 15.41 -12.38 1.20
CA ASP A 185 14.47 -12.61 2.31
C ASP A 185 13.41 -11.49 2.40
N SER A 186 13.36 -10.59 1.40
CA SER A 186 12.28 -9.60 1.25
C SER A 186 11.00 -10.27 0.70
N PRO A 187 9.94 -10.47 1.52
CA PRO A 187 8.69 -11.04 1.02
C PRO A 187 8.04 -10.13 -0.04
N HIS A 188 8.14 -8.81 0.13
CA HIS A 188 7.61 -7.81 -0.80
C HIS A 188 8.19 -7.95 -2.21
N ALA A 189 9.52 -7.98 -2.35
CA ALA A 189 10.18 -8.12 -3.65
C ALA A 189 9.86 -9.47 -4.31
N VAL A 190 9.84 -10.56 -3.52
CA VAL A 190 9.54 -11.90 -4.01
C VAL A 190 8.08 -11.99 -4.49
N TYR A 191 7.13 -11.43 -3.74
CA TYR A 191 5.71 -11.41 -4.08
C TYR A 191 5.46 -10.62 -5.38
N HIS A 192 6.02 -9.41 -5.49
CA HIS A 192 5.85 -8.60 -6.70
C HIS A 192 6.52 -9.24 -7.91
N LEU A 193 7.65 -9.94 -7.74
CA LEU A 193 8.25 -10.72 -8.83
C LEU A 193 7.34 -11.87 -9.27
N ALA A 194 6.65 -12.51 -8.32
CA ALA A 194 5.67 -13.55 -8.59
C ALA A 194 4.48 -13.02 -9.40
N LEU A 195 3.93 -11.85 -9.04
CA LEU A 195 2.88 -11.17 -9.81
C LEU A 195 3.32 -10.90 -11.26
N VAL A 196 4.54 -10.40 -11.45
CA VAL A 196 5.07 -10.17 -12.81
C VAL A 196 5.25 -11.48 -13.57
N ALA A 197 5.78 -12.53 -12.92
CA ALA A 197 5.95 -13.84 -13.54
C ALA A 197 4.61 -14.45 -13.98
N GLU A 198 3.58 -14.29 -13.15
CA GLU A 198 2.21 -14.73 -13.43
C GLU A 198 1.65 -14.02 -14.67
N ARG A 199 1.78 -12.69 -14.75
CA ARG A 199 1.35 -11.91 -15.92
C ARG A 199 2.11 -12.26 -17.21
N GLN A 200 3.35 -12.74 -17.09
CA GLN A 200 4.14 -13.22 -18.21
C GLN A 200 3.90 -14.70 -18.56
N GLY A 201 2.98 -15.37 -17.86
CA GLY A 201 2.61 -16.77 -18.11
C GLY A 201 3.58 -17.81 -17.53
N ASP A 202 4.50 -17.39 -16.65
CA ASP A 202 5.43 -18.29 -15.95
C ASP A 202 4.80 -18.76 -14.63
N ALA A 203 3.78 -19.62 -14.74
CA ALA A 203 3.01 -20.11 -13.60
C ALA A 203 3.86 -20.84 -12.55
N ALA A 204 4.94 -21.51 -12.96
CA ALA A 204 5.83 -22.20 -12.04
C ALA A 204 6.65 -21.22 -11.20
N ALA A 205 7.18 -20.16 -11.81
CA ALA A 205 7.89 -19.11 -11.07
C ALA A 205 6.95 -18.29 -10.18
N ALA A 206 5.73 -18.00 -10.65
CA ALA A 206 4.70 -17.33 -9.86
C ALA A 206 4.37 -18.12 -8.59
N GLN A 207 4.01 -19.41 -8.72
CA GLN A 207 3.68 -20.25 -7.57
C GLN A 207 4.82 -20.34 -6.55
N ALA A 208 6.04 -20.59 -7.03
CA ALA A 208 7.21 -20.66 -6.15
C ALA A 208 7.48 -19.33 -5.44
N GLY A 209 7.21 -18.20 -6.11
CA GLY A 209 7.32 -16.86 -5.54
C GLY A 209 6.27 -16.59 -4.47
N PHE A 210 4.99 -16.90 -4.72
CA PHE A 210 3.92 -16.74 -3.74
C PHE A 210 4.15 -17.61 -2.49
N GLU A 211 4.52 -18.88 -2.68
CA GLU A 211 4.86 -19.78 -1.55
C GLU A 211 6.04 -19.25 -0.73
N ARG A 212 7.05 -18.67 -1.38
CA ARG A 212 8.19 -18.09 -0.68
C ARG A 212 7.83 -16.81 0.07
N ALA A 213 7.08 -15.90 -0.54
CA ALA A 213 6.61 -14.69 0.12
C ALA A 213 5.76 -15.03 1.34
N ASN A 214 4.82 -15.98 1.20
CA ASN A 214 4.02 -16.50 2.30
C ASN A 214 4.88 -17.14 3.39
N ALA A 215 5.90 -17.93 3.05
CA ALA A 215 6.77 -18.55 4.05
C ALA A 215 7.61 -17.53 4.86
N LEU A 216 7.93 -16.38 4.26
CA LEU A 216 8.65 -15.28 4.90
C LEU A 216 7.72 -14.44 5.78
N ASP A 217 6.51 -14.15 5.31
CA ASP A 217 5.49 -13.39 6.04
C ASP A 217 4.07 -13.85 5.66
N PRO A 218 3.54 -14.85 6.38
CA PRO A 218 2.23 -15.42 6.05
C PRO A 218 1.06 -14.48 6.30
N ALA A 219 1.22 -13.48 7.18
CA ALA A 219 0.15 -12.58 7.58
C ALA A 219 -0.14 -11.54 6.49
N HIS A 220 0.92 -10.98 5.88
CA HIS A 220 0.77 -9.97 4.82
C HIS A 220 0.69 -10.56 3.41
N TYR A 221 1.24 -11.77 3.19
CA TYR A 221 1.25 -12.42 1.87
C TYR A 221 0.57 -13.78 1.94
N PRO A 222 -0.76 -13.84 2.11
CA PRO A 222 -1.50 -15.11 2.08
C PRO A 222 -1.37 -15.78 0.71
N LEU A 223 -1.50 -17.10 0.68
CA LEU A 223 -1.56 -17.83 -0.58
C LEU A 223 -2.88 -17.54 -1.29
N PRO A 224 -2.86 -17.31 -2.62
CA PRO A 224 -4.10 -17.14 -3.38
C PRO A 224 -4.99 -18.36 -3.29
N VAL A 225 -6.30 -18.16 -3.24
CA VAL A 225 -7.28 -19.24 -3.32
C VAL A 225 -7.39 -19.70 -4.76
N GLU A 226 -7.08 -20.97 -5.04
CA GLU A 226 -7.29 -21.53 -6.37
C GLU A 226 -8.71 -22.09 -6.52
N MET A 227 -9.47 -21.53 -7.46
CA MET A 227 -10.80 -21.99 -7.81
C MET A 227 -10.87 -22.47 -9.25
N GLU A 228 -11.60 -23.57 -9.44
CA GLU A 228 -11.95 -24.04 -10.77
C GLU A 228 -12.90 -23.05 -11.45
N ALA A 229 -12.77 -22.88 -12.77
CA ALA A 229 -13.54 -21.89 -13.52
C ALA A 229 -15.06 -22.01 -13.30
N ALA A 230 -15.58 -23.23 -13.24
CA ALA A 230 -17.00 -23.48 -13.00
C ALA A 230 -17.47 -23.08 -11.58
N GLU A 231 -16.60 -23.23 -10.58
CA GLU A 231 -16.91 -22.82 -9.21
C GLU A 231 -16.89 -21.30 -9.08
N PHE A 232 -15.94 -20.65 -9.74
CA PHE A 232 -15.86 -19.19 -9.81
C PHE A 232 -17.07 -18.59 -10.55
N GLU A 233 -17.49 -19.17 -11.68
CA GLU A 233 -18.71 -18.77 -12.39
C GLU A 233 -19.98 -18.88 -11.52
N GLU A 234 -20.06 -19.92 -10.69
CA GLU A 234 -21.16 -20.06 -9.73
C GLU A 234 -21.09 -18.98 -8.64
N ALA A 235 -19.90 -18.71 -8.10
CA ALA A 235 -19.69 -17.66 -7.11
C ALA A 235 -20.07 -16.27 -7.65
N VAL A 236 -19.67 -15.93 -8.88
CA VAL A 236 -20.09 -14.68 -9.54
C VAL A 236 -21.60 -14.60 -9.67
N ARG A 237 -22.27 -15.69 -10.09
CA ARG A 237 -23.73 -15.70 -10.20
C ARG A 237 -24.40 -15.49 -8.85
N GLU A 238 -23.94 -16.19 -7.82
CA GLU A 238 -24.45 -16.06 -6.46
C GLU A 238 -24.25 -14.64 -5.91
N ALA A 239 -23.08 -14.03 -6.14
CA ALA A 239 -22.80 -12.65 -5.78
C ALA A 239 -23.81 -11.68 -6.43
N LEU A 240 -24.06 -11.82 -7.73
CA LEU A 240 -25.04 -10.99 -8.45
C LEU A 240 -26.48 -11.22 -7.95
N ASP A 241 -26.82 -12.45 -7.60
CA ASP A 241 -28.11 -12.82 -7.01
C ASP A 241 -28.28 -12.34 -5.57
N ASN A 242 -27.19 -11.99 -4.88
CA ASN A 242 -27.19 -11.42 -3.53
C ASN A 242 -27.21 -9.88 -3.53
N LEU A 243 -26.91 -9.24 -4.66
CA LEU A 243 -26.92 -7.77 -4.77
C LEU A 243 -28.27 -7.15 -4.35
N PRO A 244 -28.24 -5.96 -3.71
CA PRO A 244 -29.45 -5.19 -3.43
C PRO A 244 -30.28 -5.00 -4.69
N ARG A 245 -31.61 -5.06 -4.56
CA ARG A 245 -32.54 -4.94 -5.71
C ARG A 245 -32.28 -3.68 -6.55
N SER A 246 -31.94 -2.57 -5.90
CA SER A 246 -31.61 -1.30 -6.56
C SER A 246 -30.43 -1.41 -7.53
N ILE A 247 -29.46 -2.28 -7.26
CA ILE A 247 -28.28 -2.52 -8.11
C ILE A 247 -28.55 -3.64 -9.10
N ARG A 248 -29.24 -4.69 -8.67
CA ARG A 248 -29.58 -5.84 -9.53
C ARG A 248 -30.36 -5.45 -10.78
N GLU A 249 -31.21 -4.43 -10.69
CA GLU A 249 -31.93 -3.89 -11.86
C GLU A 249 -30.99 -3.31 -12.94
N TYR A 250 -29.77 -2.90 -12.59
CA TYR A 250 -28.75 -2.47 -13.54
C TYR A 250 -27.96 -3.65 -14.10
N THR A 251 -27.72 -4.71 -13.34
CA THR A 251 -26.97 -5.88 -13.81
C THR A 251 -27.81 -6.89 -14.57
N GLU A 252 -29.14 -6.87 -14.46
CA GLU A 252 -30.05 -7.89 -15.01
C GLU A 252 -29.91 -8.07 -16.54
N ASN A 253 -29.53 -7.01 -17.27
CA ASN A 253 -29.35 -7.04 -18.73
C ASN A 253 -27.94 -6.65 -19.18
N VAL A 254 -26.98 -6.60 -18.25
CA VAL A 254 -25.59 -6.24 -18.51
C VAL A 254 -24.78 -7.53 -18.46
N PRO A 255 -24.16 -7.97 -19.58
CA PRO A 255 -23.29 -9.13 -19.57
C PRO A 255 -22.17 -8.97 -18.54
N VAL A 256 -22.00 -10.00 -17.71
CA VAL A 256 -20.85 -10.13 -16.81
C VAL A 256 -19.87 -11.10 -17.47
N LEU A 257 -18.68 -10.61 -17.79
CA LEU A 257 -17.61 -11.38 -18.42
C LEU A 257 -16.53 -11.65 -17.37
N ILE A 258 -16.11 -12.91 -17.30
CA ILE A 258 -15.03 -13.33 -16.42
C ILE A 258 -13.78 -13.45 -17.29
N GLU A 259 -12.76 -12.69 -16.93
CA GLU A 259 -11.43 -12.78 -17.52
C GLU A 259 -10.43 -13.14 -16.41
N ASP A 260 -9.31 -13.75 -16.76
CA ASP A 260 -8.27 -14.01 -15.75
C ASP A 260 -7.68 -12.67 -15.25
N TRP A 261 -7.50 -11.70 -16.16
CA TRP A 261 -6.80 -10.43 -15.92
C TRP A 261 -7.33 -9.33 -16.85
N PRO A 262 -7.16 -8.04 -16.51
CA PRO A 262 -7.34 -6.96 -17.49
C PRO A 262 -6.33 -7.10 -18.64
N SER A 263 -6.75 -6.85 -19.87
CA SER A 263 -5.81 -6.86 -21.01
C SER A 263 -4.83 -5.68 -20.98
N ASP A 264 -3.65 -5.82 -21.58
CA ASP A 264 -2.66 -4.74 -21.66
C ASP A 264 -3.20 -3.49 -22.37
N ASP A 265 -4.06 -3.67 -23.39
CA ASP A 265 -4.74 -2.58 -24.08
C ASP A 265 -5.71 -1.84 -23.12
N LEU A 266 -6.44 -2.60 -22.30
CA LEU A 266 -7.35 -2.05 -21.32
C LEU A 266 -6.60 -1.25 -20.25
N ILE A 267 -5.54 -1.82 -19.67
CA ILE A 267 -4.64 -1.16 -18.70
C ILE A 267 -4.13 0.16 -19.29
N ALA A 268 -3.59 0.14 -20.51
CA ALA A 268 -2.97 1.31 -21.12
C ALA A 268 -3.98 2.39 -21.52
N ARG A 269 -5.17 2.02 -21.99
CA ARG A 269 -6.19 2.98 -22.47
C ARG A 269 -6.92 3.67 -21.33
N GLU A 270 -7.25 2.93 -20.29
CA GLU A 270 -8.03 3.42 -19.15
C GLU A 270 -7.13 3.83 -17.97
N SER A 271 -5.80 3.65 -18.09
CA SER A 271 -4.82 3.90 -17.02
C SER A 271 -5.16 3.16 -15.72
N LEU A 272 -5.55 1.89 -15.86
CA LEU A 272 -6.01 1.07 -14.73
C LEU A 272 -4.85 0.30 -14.10
N SER A 273 -4.93 0.10 -12.78
CA SER A 273 -4.09 -0.90 -12.12
C SER A 273 -4.28 -2.28 -12.77
N PRO A 274 -3.20 -3.02 -13.08
CA PRO A 274 -3.29 -4.42 -13.50
C PRO A 274 -3.90 -5.34 -12.44
N GLN A 275 -4.00 -4.88 -11.19
CA GLN A 275 -4.54 -5.61 -10.05
C GLN A 275 -6.02 -5.29 -9.78
N ILE A 276 -6.68 -4.44 -10.60
CA ILE A 276 -8.11 -4.14 -10.45
C ILE A 276 -8.95 -5.43 -10.44
N LEU A 277 -10.00 -5.45 -9.61
CA LEU A 277 -10.82 -6.65 -9.36
C LEU A 277 -11.98 -6.81 -10.37
N GLY A 278 -12.48 -5.69 -10.89
CA GLY A 278 -13.53 -5.66 -11.90
C GLY A 278 -13.61 -4.28 -12.54
N LEU A 279 -14.39 -4.16 -13.61
CA LEU A 279 -14.58 -2.90 -14.33
C LEU A 279 -15.97 -2.86 -14.95
N PHE A 280 -16.71 -1.77 -14.74
CA PHE A 280 -17.91 -1.50 -15.54
C PHE A 280 -17.54 -0.69 -16.79
N GLN A 281 -17.80 -1.25 -17.97
CA GLN A 281 -17.64 -0.55 -19.25
C GLN A 281 -19.00 -0.28 -19.86
N GLY A 282 -19.32 1.00 -20.06
CA GLY A 282 -20.57 1.42 -20.69
C GLY A 282 -20.61 2.92 -20.92
N VAL A 283 -21.62 3.38 -21.66
CA VAL A 283 -21.84 4.82 -21.86
C VAL A 283 -22.77 5.32 -20.76
N PRO A 284 -22.38 6.31 -19.93
CA PRO A 284 -23.26 6.86 -18.90
C PRO A 284 -24.53 7.42 -19.54
N ARG A 285 -25.71 7.01 -19.02
CA ARG A 285 -27.02 7.44 -19.56
C ARG A 285 -27.24 8.96 -19.53
N THR A 286 -26.44 9.70 -18.78
CA THR A 286 -26.48 11.17 -18.67
C THR A 286 -25.78 11.90 -19.82
N ALA A 287 -24.98 11.20 -20.64
CA ALA A 287 -24.17 11.79 -21.71
C ALA A 287 -24.54 11.32 -23.13
N ALA A 288 -25.54 10.43 -23.28
CA ALA A 288 -25.89 9.85 -24.57
C ALA A 288 -26.48 10.89 -25.55
N SER A 289 -25.74 11.20 -26.62
CA SER A 289 -26.25 11.96 -27.77
C SER A 289 -27.01 11.02 -28.72
N VAL A 290 -28.06 11.53 -29.39
CA VAL A 290 -28.87 10.80 -30.39
C VAL A 290 -28.03 10.33 -31.61
N THR A 291 -26.77 10.73 -31.69
CA THR A 291 -25.85 10.50 -32.81
C THR A 291 -24.77 9.44 -32.56
N ASP A 292 -24.65 8.91 -31.35
CA ASP A 292 -23.57 7.98 -31.03
C ASP A 292 -23.88 6.58 -31.59
N GLN A 293 -22.89 6.00 -32.26
CA GLN A 293 -23.00 4.64 -32.80
C GLN A 293 -23.00 3.62 -31.66
N PRO A 294 -23.79 2.54 -31.73
CA PRO A 294 -23.76 1.47 -30.73
C PRO A 294 -22.45 0.69 -30.91
N GLN A 295 -21.41 1.06 -30.16
CA GLN A 295 -20.19 0.25 -30.09
C GLN A 295 -19.88 -0.32 -28.71
N ASP A 296 -20.54 0.11 -27.64
CA ASP A 296 -20.35 -0.49 -26.33
C ASP A 296 -21.68 -0.96 -25.75
N ILE A 297 -21.87 -2.28 -25.73
CA ILE A 297 -22.87 -2.91 -24.87
C ILE A 297 -22.32 -2.77 -23.46
N ASP A 298 -23.09 -2.15 -22.56
CA ASP A 298 -22.76 -2.08 -21.13
C ASP A 298 -22.38 -3.49 -20.65
N ARG A 299 -21.21 -3.64 -20.02
CA ARG A 299 -20.71 -4.92 -19.51
C ARG A 299 -19.96 -4.72 -18.20
N VAL A 300 -19.96 -5.75 -17.37
CA VAL A 300 -19.10 -5.86 -16.19
C VAL A 300 -18.00 -6.86 -16.50
N LEU A 301 -16.75 -6.47 -16.33
CA LEU A 301 -15.61 -7.37 -16.32
C LEU A 301 -15.31 -7.74 -14.87
N VAL A 302 -15.03 -9.01 -14.61
CA VAL A 302 -14.57 -9.52 -13.32
C VAL A 302 -13.27 -10.27 -13.55
N PHE A 303 -12.23 -9.93 -12.79
CA PHE A 303 -10.88 -10.45 -13.00
C PHE A 303 -10.57 -11.56 -12.00
N LYS A 304 -10.80 -12.80 -12.43
CA LYS A 304 -10.77 -14.02 -11.60
C LYS A 304 -9.51 -14.10 -10.75
N ARG A 305 -8.35 -13.98 -11.37
CA ARG A 305 -7.08 -14.24 -10.68
C ARG A 305 -6.67 -13.11 -9.75
N ASN A 306 -7.16 -11.89 -9.97
CA ASN A 306 -6.96 -10.78 -9.04
C ASN A 306 -7.84 -10.98 -7.81
N LEU A 307 -9.10 -11.40 -7.99
CA LEU A 307 -10.00 -11.76 -6.90
C LEU A 307 -9.49 -12.93 -6.05
N GLU A 308 -8.99 -13.99 -6.69
CA GLU A 308 -8.37 -15.14 -6.00
C GLU A 308 -7.20 -14.76 -5.08
N LYS A 309 -6.52 -13.64 -5.36
CA LYS A 309 -5.40 -13.15 -4.53
C LYS A 309 -5.85 -12.37 -3.31
N VAL A 310 -7.01 -11.72 -3.36
CA VAL A 310 -7.50 -10.85 -2.27
C VAL A 310 -8.50 -11.53 -1.35
N CYS A 311 -9.00 -12.72 -1.74
CA CYS A 311 -10.01 -13.45 -0.98
C CYS A 311 -9.40 -14.66 -0.26
N LEU A 312 -9.94 -14.99 0.92
CA LEU A 312 -9.50 -16.11 1.76
C LEU A 312 -10.22 -17.42 1.48
N ASP A 313 -11.49 -17.33 1.06
CA ASP A 313 -12.33 -18.47 0.71
C ASP A 313 -13.46 -18.06 -0.25
N ARG A 314 -14.36 -19.01 -0.55
CA ARG A 314 -15.50 -18.79 -1.46
C ARG A 314 -16.52 -17.77 -0.93
N GLU A 315 -16.74 -17.74 0.39
CA GLU A 315 -17.71 -16.81 0.99
C GLU A 315 -17.17 -15.38 0.88
N ASP A 316 -15.90 -15.20 1.24
CA ASP A 316 -15.17 -13.93 1.08
C ASP A 316 -15.12 -13.48 -0.39
N LEU A 317 -14.91 -14.42 -1.33
CA LEU A 317 -14.98 -14.12 -2.76
C LEU A 317 -16.35 -13.57 -3.20
N ILE A 318 -17.44 -14.17 -2.73
CA ILE A 318 -18.79 -13.73 -3.07
C ILE A 318 -19.06 -12.33 -2.54
N ASP A 319 -18.60 -12.04 -1.33
CA ASP A 319 -18.73 -10.71 -0.73
C ASP A 319 -17.87 -9.68 -1.48
N GLN A 320 -16.62 -10.03 -1.82
CA GLN A 320 -15.74 -9.16 -2.57
C GLN A 320 -16.27 -8.85 -3.98
N ILE A 321 -16.84 -9.83 -4.69
CA ILE A 321 -17.47 -9.59 -6.00
C ILE A 321 -18.67 -8.63 -5.84
N GLN A 322 -19.48 -8.78 -4.79
CA GLN A 322 -20.59 -7.86 -4.53
C GLN A 322 -20.10 -6.44 -4.29
N ILE A 323 -19.04 -6.27 -3.49
CA ILE A 323 -18.39 -4.98 -3.22
C ILE A 323 -17.92 -4.36 -4.54
N THR A 324 -17.11 -5.10 -5.31
CA THR A 324 -16.60 -4.64 -6.61
C THR A 324 -17.72 -4.23 -7.56
N VAL A 325 -18.76 -5.05 -7.75
CA VAL A 325 -19.86 -4.71 -8.66
C VAL A 325 -20.66 -3.49 -8.18
N ARG A 326 -20.85 -3.33 -6.87
CA ARG A 326 -21.52 -2.15 -6.28
C ARG A 326 -20.73 -0.88 -6.54
N HIS A 327 -19.43 -0.89 -6.29
CA HIS A 327 -18.54 0.26 -6.54
C HIS A 327 -18.52 0.66 -8.00
N GLU A 328 -18.32 -0.29 -8.90
CA GLU A 328 -18.26 -0.05 -10.34
C GLU A 328 -19.57 0.55 -10.89
N ILE A 329 -20.72 0.06 -10.40
CA ILE A 329 -22.02 0.62 -10.78
C ILE A 329 -22.25 1.99 -10.15
N GLY A 330 -21.79 2.20 -8.92
CA GLY A 330 -21.86 3.50 -8.26
C GLY A 330 -21.13 4.58 -9.08
N HIS A 331 -19.90 4.30 -9.50
CA HIS A 331 -19.14 5.19 -10.39
C HIS A 331 -19.80 5.37 -11.75
N TYR A 332 -20.34 4.31 -12.36
CA TYR A 332 -21.11 4.43 -13.61
C TYR A 332 -22.32 5.36 -13.47
N LEU A 333 -22.96 5.39 -12.30
CA LEU A 333 -24.08 6.29 -11.98
C LEU A 333 -23.63 7.71 -11.61
N GLY A 334 -22.33 7.97 -11.53
CA GLY A 334 -21.75 9.26 -11.14
C GLY A 334 -21.90 9.56 -9.65
N LEU A 335 -22.01 8.52 -8.82
CA LEU A 335 -22.00 8.66 -7.36
C LEU A 335 -20.55 8.82 -6.89
N ASP A 336 -20.32 9.75 -5.97
CA ASP A 336 -19.07 9.82 -5.22
C ASP A 336 -19.06 8.78 -4.08
N GLU A 337 -17.93 8.61 -3.40
CA GLU A 337 -17.79 7.63 -2.31
C GLU A 337 -18.76 7.91 -1.15
N ASP A 338 -18.98 9.19 -0.81
CA ASP A 338 -19.96 9.61 0.21
C ASP A 338 -21.40 9.24 -0.19
N ASP A 339 -21.74 9.42 -1.46
CA ASP A 339 -23.02 9.00 -2.05
C ASP A 339 -23.17 7.49 -1.99
N MET A 340 -22.11 6.75 -2.32
CA MET A 340 -22.09 5.30 -2.25
C MET A 340 -22.26 4.82 -0.80
N GLU A 341 -21.54 5.39 0.17
CA GLU A 341 -21.62 5.00 1.58
C GLU A 341 -23.02 5.24 2.16
N ARG A 342 -23.62 6.41 1.88
CA ARG A 342 -24.99 6.74 2.31
C ARG A 342 -26.05 5.82 1.72
N LEU A 343 -25.81 5.29 0.52
CA LEU A 343 -26.72 4.38 -0.16
C LEU A 343 -26.46 2.91 0.20
N GLY A 344 -25.48 2.64 1.07
CA GLY A 344 -25.04 1.28 1.39
C GLY A 344 -24.51 0.59 0.14
N LEU A 345 -23.73 1.32 -0.66
CA LEU A 345 -23.01 0.89 -1.86
C LEU A 345 -21.48 0.93 -1.70
N ALA A 346 -20.96 1.66 -0.69
CA ALA A 346 -19.55 1.60 -0.30
C ALA A 346 -19.16 0.27 0.33
#